data_AF-L9Z5R6-F1
#
_entry.id   AF-L9Z5R6-F1
#
_cell.length_a   1.000
_cell.length_b   1.000
_cell.length_c   1.000
_cell.angle_alpha   90.00
_cell.angle_beta   90.00
_cell.angle_gamma   90.00
#
_symmetry.space_group_name_H-M   'P 1'
#
loop_
_entity.id
_entity.type
_entity.pdbx_description
1 polymer ?
#
loop_
_entity_poly.entity_id
_entity_poly.type
_entity_poly.pdbx_seq_one_letter_code
_entity_poly.pdbx_strand_id
1 'polypeptide(L)'
;MNERLNRRISAVVGVFLVLAAGAIVVLGGGLVETAVLLVQVTLMGVAGVCDIVAATDTRLTARWAWYRWNGLGNILLGLSLPLGFVGSGTGLLFVVVVSIGGLSLGLMGIDMLVYHGTYTRDERLGRNGT
;
A
#
# COMPACT_ATOMS: atom_id res chain seq x y z
N MET A 1 3.94 -18.19 -10.75
CA MET A 1 2.75 -17.53 -10.14
C MET A 1 1.98 -16.74 -11.20
N ASN A 2 0.64 -16.76 -11.22
CA ASN A 2 -0.15 -16.15 -12.31
C ASN A 2 -0.11 -14.61 -12.28
N GLU A 3 0.67 -14.00 -13.18
CA GLU A 3 0.85 -12.54 -13.27
C GLU A 3 -0.47 -11.77 -13.41
N ARG A 4 -1.42 -12.31 -14.20
CA ARG A 4 -2.75 -11.70 -14.40
C ARG A 4 -3.57 -11.64 -13.11
N LEU A 5 -3.43 -12.63 -12.23
CA LEU A 5 -4.15 -12.66 -10.95
C LEU A 5 -3.58 -11.59 -10.01
N ASN A 6 -2.25 -11.52 -9.87
CA ASN A 6 -1.60 -10.51 -9.04
C ASN A 6 -1.94 -9.09 -9.49
N ARG A 7 -1.93 -8.83 -10.80
CA ARG A 7 -2.30 -7.52 -11.33
C ARG A 7 -3.77 -7.17 -11.06
N ARG A 8 -4.68 -8.14 -11.12
CA ARG A 8 -6.09 -7.91 -10.74
C ARG A 8 -6.25 -7.62 -9.26
N ILE A 9 -5.53 -8.33 -8.40
CA ILE A 9 -5.57 -8.07 -6.95
C ILE A 9 -5.06 -6.67 -6.66
N SER A 10 -3.91 -6.26 -7.22
CA SER A 10 -3.41 -4.89 -7.08
C SER A 10 -4.41 -3.85 -7.61
N ALA A 11 -5.10 -4.12 -8.73
CA ALA A 11 -6.14 -3.20 -9.22
C ALA A 11 -7.28 -3.03 -8.21
N VAL A 12 -7.80 -4.14 -7.67
CA VAL A 12 -8.92 -4.13 -6.73
C VAL A 12 -8.53 -3.44 -5.43
N VAL A 13 -7.36 -3.77 -4.89
CA VAL A 13 -6.82 -3.15 -3.67
C VAL A 13 -6.59 -1.66 -3.91
N GLY A 14 -5.97 -1.28 -5.03
CA GLY A 14 -5.69 0.10 -5.36
C GLY A 14 -6.94 0.96 -5.51
N VAL A 15 -7.95 0.47 -6.25
CA VAL A 15 -9.24 1.14 -6.38
C VAL A 15 -9.93 1.26 -5.03
N PHE A 16 -9.93 0.21 -4.22
CA PHE A 16 -10.51 0.24 -2.88
C PHE A 16 -9.84 1.30 -1.99
N LEU A 17 -8.50 1.37 -1.98
CA LEU A 17 -7.75 2.34 -1.19
C LEU A 17 -8.02 3.78 -1.63
N VAL A 18 -8.09 4.04 -2.94
CA VAL A 18 -8.43 5.37 -3.48
C VAL A 18 -9.86 5.76 -3.11
N LEU A 19 -10.82 4.84 -3.22
CA LEU A 19 -12.21 5.09 -2.84
C LEU A 19 -12.33 5.32 -1.33
N ALA A 20 -11.63 4.55 -0.50
CA ALA A 20 -11.61 4.73 0.94
C ALA A 20 -11.00 6.10 1.32
N ALA A 21 -9.88 6.49 0.69
CA ALA A 21 -9.27 7.79 0.91
C ALA A 21 -10.21 8.92 0.49
N GLY A 22 -10.84 8.81 -0.69
CA GLY A 22 -11.82 9.77 -1.18
C GLY A 22 -13.05 9.87 -0.28
N ALA A 23 -13.57 8.74 0.21
CA ALA A 23 -14.69 8.71 1.14
C ALA A 23 -14.33 9.39 2.46
N ILE A 24 -13.13 9.19 3.00
CA ILE A 24 -12.66 9.88 4.21
C ILE A 24 -12.56 11.39 3.97
N VAL A 25 -12.09 11.83 2.80
CA VAL A 25 -12.02 13.27 2.47
C VAL A 25 -13.42 13.88 2.34
N VAL A 26 -14.35 13.19 1.68
CA VAL A 26 -15.70 13.70 1.40
C VAL A 26 -16.61 13.65 2.63
N LEU A 27 -16.57 12.55 3.38
CA LEU A 27 -17.44 12.30 4.53
C LEU A 27 -16.82 12.73 5.86
N GLY A 28 -15.50 12.93 5.90
CA GLY A 28 -14.77 13.20 7.14
C GLY A 28 -15.02 14.59 7.73
N GLY A 29 -15.49 15.56 6.96
CA GLY A 29 -15.65 16.93 7.46
C GLY A 29 -14.36 17.45 8.11
N GLY A 30 -14.43 17.95 9.35
CA GLY A 30 -13.27 18.38 10.16
C GLY A 30 -12.32 17.26 10.62
N LEU A 31 -12.56 15.98 10.29
CA LEU A 31 -11.66 14.87 10.66
C LEU A 31 -10.28 14.95 9.96
N VAL A 32 -10.12 15.79 8.93
CA VAL A 32 -8.81 16.08 8.32
C VAL A 32 -8.10 17.26 9.02
N GLU A 33 -8.68 17.84 10.08
CA GLU A 33 -8.05 18.96 10.82
C GLU A 33 -6.74 18.55 11.49
N THR A 34 -6.59 17.28 11.87
CA THR A 34 -5.35 16.78 12.47
C THR A 34 -4.36 16.42 11.37
N ALA A 35 -3.17 17.04 11.39
CA ALA A 35 -2.10 16.78 10.44
C ALA A 35 -1.78 15.27 10.27
N VAL A 36 -1.93 14.48 11.33
CA VAL A 36 -1.73 13.03 11.31
C VAL A 36 -2.73 12.30 10.40
N LEU A 37 -4.02 12.67 10.47
CA LEU A 37 -5.06 12.06 9.64
C LEU A 37 -4.91 12.47 8.17
N LEU A 38 -4.54 13.72 7.90
CA LEU A 38 -4.22 14.18 6.54
C LEU A 38 -3.04 13.40 5.95
N VAL A 39 -1.97 13.19 6.72
CA VAL A 39 -0.82 12.39 6.30
C VAL A 39 -1.23 10.94 6.05
N GLN A 40 -2.01 10.33 6.94
CA GLN A 40 -2.50 8.97 6.76
C GLN A 40 -3.31 8.83 5.47
N VAL A 41 -4.32 9.68 5.26
CA VAL A 41 -5.21 9.59 4.10
C VAL A 41 -4.44 9.82 2.80
N THR A 42 -3.46 10.73 2.83
CA THR A 42 -2.56 10.96 1.69
C THR A 42 -1.72 9.72 1.40
N LEU A 43 -1.08 9.13 2.42
CA LEU A 43 -0.29 7.90 2.26
C LEU A 43 -1.14 6.75 1.72
N MET A 44 -2.37 6.59 2.22
CA MET A 44 -3.30 5.56 1.78
C MET A 44 -3.76 5.78 0.33
N GLY A 45 -4.06 7.02 -0.04
CA GLY A 45 -4.43 7.37 -1.42
C GLY A 45 -3.27 7.14 -2.39
N VAL A 46 -2.06 7.56 -2.03
CA VAL A 46 -0.85 7.34 -2.86
C VAL A 46 -0.53 5.86 -2.96
N ALA A 47 -0.72 5.07 -1.88
CA ALA A 47 -0.61 3.62 -1.92
C ALA A 47 -1.56 3.01 -2.96
N GLY A 48 -2.83 3.43 -2.93
CA GLY A 48 -3.82 2.97 -3.90
C GLY A 48 -3.48 3.33 -5.34
N VAL A 49 -2.94 4.53 -5.58
CA VAL A 49 -2.45 4.92 -6.91
C VAL A 49 -1.29 4.04 -7.36
N CYS A 50 -0.34 3.74 -6.47
CA CYS A 50 0.78 2.85 -6.77
C CYS A 50 0.30 1.45 -7.18
N ASP A 51 -0.72 0.93 -6.51
CA ASP A 51 -1.29 -0.39 -6.81
C ASP A 51 -2.06 -0.39 -8.15
N ILE A 52 -2.76 0.71 -8.49
CA ILE A 52 -3.39 0.88 -9.81
C ILE A 52 -2.34 0.97 -10.92
N VAL A 53 -1.24 1.69 -10.69
CA VAL A 53 -0.12 1.77 -11.64
C VAL A 53 0.51 0.39 -11.81
N ALA A 54 0.73 -0.35 -10.73
CA ALA A 54 1.24 -1.73 -10.77
C ALA A 54 0.32 -2.66 -11.57
N ALA A 55 -0.99 -2.45 -11.52
CA ALA A 55 -1.96 -3.27 -12.23
C ALA A 55 -2.08 -2.96 -13.73
N THR A 56 -1.67 -1.77 -14.18
CA THR A 56 -1.85 -1.30 -15.56
C THR A 56 -0.56 -1.42 -16.37
N ASP A 57 -0.68 -1.90 -17.62
CA ASP A 57 0.42 -1.87 -18.58
C ASP A 57 0.57 -0.47 -19.15
N THR A 58 1.33 0.37 -18.45
CA THR A 58 1.62 1.75 -18.84
C THR A 58 3.11 1.90 -19.14
N ARG A 59 3.49 3.04 -19.75
CA ARG A 59 4.91 3.38 -19.92
C ARG A 59 5.67 3.43 -18.59
N LEU A 60 4.98 3.63 -17.48
CA LEU A 60 5.54 3.65 -16.12
C LEU A 60 5.89 2.23 -15.65
N THR A 61 5.03 1.23 -15.86
CA THR A 61 5.37 -0.18 -15.57
C THR A 61 6.41 -0.74 -16.53
N ALA A 62 6.51 -0.18 -17.73
CA ALA A 62 7.60 -0.45 -18.67
C ALA A 62 8.96 0.18 -18.26
N ARG A 63 8.98 1.25 -17.46
CA ARG A 63 10.23 1.84 -16.93
C ARG A 63 10.59 1.30 -15.56
N TRP A 64 9.59 1.06 -14.72
CA TRP A 64 9.73 0.61 -13.35
C TRP A 64 8.82 -0.60 -13.12
N ALA A 65 9.40 -1.76 -12.82
CA ALA A 65 8.67 -3.02 -12.81
C ALA A 65 7.43 -2.98 -11.90
N TRP A 66 6.35 -3.63 -12.35
CA TRP A 66 5.05 -3.63 -11.68
C TRP A 66 5.12 -4.02 -10.19
N TYR A 67 5.98 -4.99 -9.84
CA TYR A 67 6.14 -5.42 -8.45
C TYR A 67 6.81 -4.36 -7.57
N ARG A 68 7.62 -3.46 -8.14
CA ARG A 68 8.25 -2.36 -7.39
C ARG A 68 7.23 -1.27 -7.07
N TRP A 69 6.31 -1.01 -7.98
CA TRP A 69 5.14 -0.14 -7.71
C TRP A 69 4.25 -0.72 -6.61
N ASN A 70 3.95 -2.02 -6.69
CA ASN A 70 3.21 -2.73 -5.64
C ASN A 70 3.96 -2.72 -4.29
N GLY A 71 5.29 -2.84 -4.33
CA GLY A 71 6.14 -2.74 -3.15
C GLY A 71 6.09 -1.36 -2.51
N LEU A 72 6.13 -0.29 -3.32
CA LEU A 72 5.96 1.08 -2.83
C LEU A 72 4.57 1.28 -2.21
N GLY A 73 3.51 0.76 -2.85
CA GLY A 73 2.14 0.78 -2.32
C GLY A 73 2.06 0.14 -0.93
N ASN A 74 2.65 -1.05 -0.78
CA ASN A 74 2.70 -1.76 0.50
C ASN A 74 3.45 -1.00 1.60
N ILE A 75 4.55 -0.31 1.28
CA ILE A 75 5.27 0.55 2.25
C ILE A 75 4.38 1.69 2.73
N LEU A 76 3.76 2.40 1.79
CA LEU A 76 2.91 3.55 2.10
C LEU A 76 1.68 3.13 2.90
N LEU A 77 1.04 2.01 2.51
CA LEU A 77 -0.09 1.44 3.23
C LEU A 77 0.33 1.01 4.64
N GLY A 78 1.45 0.31 4.76
CA GLY A 78 1.99 -0.15 6.04
C GLY A 78 2.26 0.99 7.03
N LEU A 79 2.72 2.14 6.54
CA LEU A 79 2.90 3.35 7.35
C LEU A 79 1.58 4.06 7.67
N SER A 80 0.60 4.02 6.76
CA SER A 80 -0.69 4.68 6.96
C SER A 80 -1.53 4.04 8.07
N LEU A 81 -1.48 2.72 8.21
CA LEU A 81 -2.31 1.98 9.17
C LEU A 81 -2.12 2.40 10.63
N PRO A 82 -0.90 2.41 11.20
CA PRO A 82 -0.70 2.81 12.59
C PRO A 82 -1.02 4.29 12.84
N LEU A 83 -0.82 5.17 11.85
CA LEU A 83 -1.09 6.61 11.98
C LEU A 83 -2.57 6.91 12.27
N GLY A 84 -3.49 6.08 11.76
CA GLY A 84 -4.93 6.27 11.99
C GLY A 84 -5.42 5.97 13.39
N PHE A 85 -4.57 5.39 14.24
CA PHE A 85 -4.93 5.04 15.61
C PHE A 85 -4.07 5.77 16.65
N VAL A 86 -3.19 6.68 16.20
CA VAL A 86 -2.45 7.55 17.11
C VAL A 86 -3.42 8.56 17.72
N GLY A 87 -3.68 8.42 19.02
CA GLY A 87 -4.55 9.34 19.77
C GLY A 87 -6.05 9.06 19.65
N SER A 88 -6.47 7.96 19.01
CA SER A 88 -7.88 7.61 18.81
C SER A 88 -8.58 7.01 20.04
N GLY A 89 -7.91 6.94 21.20
CA GLY A 89 -8.45 6.31 22.42
C GLY A 89 -8.60 4.78 22.34
N THR A 90 -8.19 4.17 21.22
CA THR A 90 -8.24 2.72 21.00
C THR A 90 -7.26 2.01 21.91
N GLY A 91 -7.63 0.81 22.39
CA GLY A 91 -6.79 0.05 23.32
C GLY A 91 -5.38 -0.24 22.78
N LEU A 92 -4.37 -0.18 23.65
CA LEU A 92 -2.95 -0.33 23.31
C LEU A 92 -2.65 -1.62 22.52
N LEU A 93 -3.32 -2.73 22.86
CA LEU A 93 -3.17 -4.00 22.13
C LEU A 93 -3.57 -3.88 20.66
N PHE A 94 -4.63 -3.12 20.35
CA PHE A 94 -5.07 -2.91 18.97
C PHE A 94 -4.04 -2.11 18.18
N VAL A 95 -3.51 -1.03 18.78
CA VAL A 95 -2.45 -0.21 18.17
C VAL A 95 -1.21 -1.05 17.89
N VAL A 96 -0.81 -1.91 18.83
CA VAL A 96 0.34 -2.82 18.66
C VAL A 96 0.10 -3.80 17.51
N VAL A 97 -1.06 -4.45 17.46
CA VAL A 97 -1.40 -5.41 16.40
C VAL A 97 -1.42 -4.74 15.03
N VAL A 98 -2.05 -3.57 14.90
CA VAL A 98 -2.07 -2.79 13.65
C VAL A 98 -0.67 -2.34 13.25
N SER A 99 0.16 -1.92 14.21
CA SER A 99 1.54 -1.52 13.94
C SER A 99 2.38 -2.70 13.43
N ILE A 100 2.22 -3.89 14.01
CA ILE A 100 2.90 -5.12 13.54
C ILE A 100 2.43 -5.49 12.14
N GLY A 101 1.12 -5.39 11.86
CA GLY A 101 0.56 -5.62 10.53
C GLY A 101 1.11 -4.62 9.50
N GLY A 102 1.14 -3.34 9.84
CA GLY A 102 1.69 -2.28 9.01
C GLY A 102 3.19 -2.45 8.74
N LEU A 103 3.97 -2.80 9.76
CA LEU A 103 5.39 -3.10 9.62
C LEU A 103 5.64 -4.32 8.72
N SER A 104 4.85 -5.38 8.87
CA SER A 104 4.93 -6.57 8.01
C SER A 104 4.67 -6.22 6.54
N LEU A 105 3.64 -5.42 6.27
CA LEU A 105 3.36 -4.91 4.92
C LEU A 105 4.51 -4.04 4.40
N GLY A 106 5.06 -3.17 5.23
CA GLY A 106 6.19 -2.33 4.86
C GLY A 106 7.44 -3.13 4.51
N LEU A 107 7.78 -4.13 5.31
CA LEU A 107 8.91 -5.04 5.04
C LEU A 107 8.72 -5.85 3.76
N MET A 108 7.50 -6.36 3.53
CA MET A 108 7.16 -7.04 2.27
C MET A 108 7.27 -6.08 1.08
N GLY A 109 6.87 -4.82 1.27
CA GLY A 109 7.01 -3.78 0.26
C GLY A 109 8.47 -3.44 -0.05
N ILE A 110 9.33 -3.35 0.97
CA ILE A 110 10.79 -3.16 0.81
C ILE A 110 11.42 -4.33 0.05
N ASP A 111 11.04 -5.56 0.40
CA ASP A 111 11.51 -6.74 -0.32
C ASP A 111 11.13 -6.70 -1.79
N MET A 112 9.88 -6.36 -2.12
CA MET A 112 9.46 -6.18 -3.51
C MET A 112 10.16 -5.00 -4.22
N LEU A 113 10.40 -3.88 -3.51
CA LEU A 113 10.95 -2.65 -4.06
C LEU A 113 12.46 -2.73 -4.35
N VAL A 114 13.23 -3.29 -3.42
CA VAL A 114 14.70 -3.31 -3.40
C VAL A 114 15.23 -4.68 -3.78
N TYR A 115 14.71 -5.72 -3.14
CA TYR A 115 15.19 -7.09 -3.30
C TYR A 115 14.42 -7.89 -4.34
N HIS A 116 13.50 -7.25 -5.06
CA HIS A 116 12.74 -7.86 -6.16
C HIS A 116 11.95 -9.10 -5.72
N GLY A 117 11.50 -9.11 -4.45
CA GLY A 117 10.73 -10.21 -3.89
C GLY A 117 11.55 -11.41 -3.43
N THR A 118 12.89 -11.36 -3.46
CA THR A 118 13.76 -12.52 -3.19
C THR A 118 13.55 -13.15 -1.81
N TYR A 119 13.13 -12.37 -0.81
CA TYR A 119 12.98 -12.88 0.56
C TYR A 119 11.55 -13.27 0.93
N THR A 120 10.54 -12.71 0.27
CA THR A 120 9.12 -13.03 0.52
C THR A 120 8.51 -13.92 -0.55
N ARG A 121 9.18 -14.07 -1.69
CA ARG A 121 8.82 -15.00 -2.75
C ARG A 121 10.07 -15.79 -3.08
N ASP A 122 9.99 -17.11 -2.98
CA ASP A 122 11.12 -18.05 -3.11
C ASP A 122 11.92 -17.88 -4.42
N GLU A 123 11.42 -17.12 -5.40
CA GLU A 123 12.09 -16.73 -6.64
C GLU A 123 12.11 -15.21 -6.84
N ARG A 124 13.27 -14.69 -7.28
CA ARG A 124 13.48 -13.27 -7.60
C ARG A 124 12.62 -12.88 -8.80
N LEU A 125 11.69 -11.95 -8.61
CA LEU A 125 10.76 -11.53 -9.65
C LEU A 125 11.48 -10.84 -10.81
N GLY A 126 11.54 -11.53 -11.95
CA GLY A 126 11.92 -10.93 -13.22
C GLY A 126 10.81 -10.05 -13.81
N ARG A 127 11.20 -9.16 -14.72
CA ARG A 127 10.33 -8.20 -15.41
C ARG A 127 9.15 -8.85 -16.16
N ASN A 128 9.23 -10.16 -16.43
CA ASN A 128 8.23 -10.96 -17.15
C ASN A 128 7.62 -12.11 -16.29
N GLY A 129 7.74 -12.07 -14.96
CA GLY A 129 7.09 -13.07 -14.11
C GLY A 129 7.79 -14.44 -14.00
N THR A 130 9.11 -14.47 -14.21
CA THR A 130 10.01 -15.50 -13.68
C THR A 130 11.02 -14.80 -12.80
#